data_AF-A0A426YGN4-F1
#
_entry.id   AF-A0A426YGN4-F1
#
_cell.length_a   1.000
_cell.length_b   1.000
_cell.length_c   1.000
_cell.angle_alpha   90.00
_cell.angle_beta   90.00
_cell.angle_gamma   90.00
#
_symmetry.space_group_name_H-M   'P 1'
#
loop_
_entity.id
_entity.type
_entity.pdbx_description
1 polymer ?
#
loop_
_entity_poly.entity_id
_entity_poly.type
_entity_poly.pdbx_seq_one_letter_code
_entity_poly.pdbx_strand_id
1 'polypeptide(L)'
;MAYVTARLLARAPGSGRVPAALRSASTRLHDGPIGQAEAAAAADRFDLKAYMADKALDRTVPLRYPERLHESMRYSLLSAGKRIRPILALASCELVGGDEATAMPVACAVEMLHVMSLIHDDLPCMDNDDLRRGRPSNHLHG
;
A
#
# COMPACT_ATOMS: atom_id res chain seq x y z
N MET A 1 -31.12 -5.19 11.78
CA MET A 1 -31.54 -6.49 11.20
C MET A 1 -31.88 -6.26 9.73
N ALA A 2 -31.01 -6.76 8.84
CA ALA A 2 -31.13 -6.87 7.35
C ALA A 2 -31.31 -5.53 6.58
N TYR A 3 -30.79 -5.24 5.40
CA TYR A 3 -30.45 -5.95 4.15
C TYR A 3 -29.32 -5.08 3.48
N VAL A 4 -28.48 -5.51 2.54
CA VAL A 4 -28.81 -5.78 1.13
C VAL A 4 -27.64 -6.55 0.50
N THR A 5 -27.92 -7.79 0.14
CA THR A 5 -27.18 -8.59 -0.86
C THR A 5 -27.52 -8.09 -2.27
N ALA A 6 -26.52 -7.67 -3.04
CA ALA A 6 -26.66 -7.45 -4.48
C ALA A 6 -25.85 -8.51 -5.25
N ARG A 7 -26.56 -9.59 -5.59
CA ARG A 7 -26.15 -10.66 -6.49
C ARG A 7 -26.77 -10.35 -7.86
N LEU A 8 -25.96 -10.10 -8.89
CA LEU A 8 -26.37 -9.98 -10.31
C LEU A 8 -25.07 -10.13 -11.14
N LEU A 9 -24.63 -11.31 -11.55
CA LEU A 9 -25.14 -12.19 -12.62
C LEU A 9 -25.62 -11.47 -13.89
N ALA A 10 -24.91 -11.81 -14.98
CA ALA A 10 -25.34 -11.90 -16.38
C ALA A 10 -25.52 -10.60 -17.19
N ARG A 11 -24.52 -10.37 -18.06
CA ARG A 11 -24.56 -9.52 -19.26
C ARG A 11 -25.33 -10.24 -20.36
N ALA A 12 -26.33 -9.57 -20.95
CA ALA A 12 -26.94 -9.95 -22.24
C ALA A 12 -26.76 -8.77 -23.24
N PRO A 13 -26.50 -9.02 -24.53
CA PRO A 13 -26.27 -7.98 -25.53
C PRO A 13 -27.55 -7.61 -26.29
N GLY A 14 -27.79 -6.31 -26.55
CA GLY A 14 -28.78 -5.90 -27.55
C GLY A 14 -29.45 -4.55 -27.33
N SER A 15 -29.28 -3.67 -28.34
CA SER A 15 -30.09 -2.48 -28.67
C SER A 15 -29.97 -1.23 -27.78
N GLY A 16 -29.25 -0.23 -28.32
CA GLY A 16 -29.06 1.08 -27.71
C GLY A 16 -30.27 2.01 -27.85
N ARG A 17 -31.11 2.05 -26.81
CA ARG A 17 -31.97 3.20 -26.51
C ARG A 17 -31.99 3.45 -25.01
N VAL A 18 -31.40 4.56 -24.59
CA VAL A 18 -31.48 5.04 -23.20
C VAL A 18 -32.93 5.52 -22.96
N PRO A 19 -33.62 5.07 -21.90
CA PRO A 19 -34.99 5.51 -21.61
C PRO A 19 -35.07 7.03 -21.36
N ALA A 20 -36.13 7.67 -21.87
CA ALA A 20 -36.37 9.12 -21.81
C ALA A 20 -36.56 9.71 -20.40
N ALA A 21 -36.51 8.90 -19.35
CA ALA A 21 -36.62 9.33 -17.95
C ALA A 21 -35.35 10.01 -17.40
N LEU A 22 -34.27 10.06 -18.18
CA LEU A 22 -32.97 10.61 -17.77
C LEU A 22 -32.74 12.08 -18.18
N ARG A 23 -33.80 12.89 -18.35
CA ARG A 23 -33.69 14.26 -18.90
C ARG A 23 -34.07 15.42 -17.96
N SER A 24 -34.43 15.20 -16.70
CA SER A 24 -34.86 16.34 -15.85
C SER A 24 -34.62 16.19 -14.34
N ALA A 25 -33.45 15.73 -13.94
CA ALA A 25 -32.98 15.89 -12.55
C ALA A 25 -31.81 16.88 -12.49
N SER A 26 -32.07 18.11 -12.96
CA SER A 26 -31.25 19.27 -12.61
C SER A 26 -31.82 19.83 -11.31
N THR A 27 -31.29 19.35 -10.19
CA THR A 27 -31.57 19.92 -8.86
C THR A 27 -30.28 19.96 -8.05
N ARG A 28 -29.66 21.15 -8.10
CA ARG A 28 -28.83 21.81 -7.07
C ARG A 28 -27.68 20.96 -6.51
N LEU A 29 -26.49 21.26 -7.01
CA LEU A 29 -25.23 21.01 -6.31
C LEU A 29 -25.35 21.61 -4.89
N HIS A 30 -25.31 20.74 -3.90
CA HIS A 30 -25.15 21.11 -2.51
C HIS A 30 -23.67 21.51 -2.32
N ASP A 31 -23.38 22.80 -2.45
CA ASP A 31 -22.07 23.40 -2.13
C ASP A 31 -21.85 23.44 -0.61
N GLY A 32 -21.72 22.26 -0.01
CA GLY A 32 -21.24 22.08 1.36
C GLY A 32 -19.77 21.65 1.34
N PRO A 33 -18.94 22.01 2.33
CA PRO A 33 -17.51 21.71 2.31
C PRO A 33 -17.27 20.21 2.46
N ILE A 34 -17.13 19.51 1.33
CA ILE A 34 -16.56 18.17 1.26
C ILE A 34 -15.05 18.36 1.39
N GLY A 35 -14.46 17.97 2.51
CA GLY A 35 -13.00 17.76 2.52
C GLY A 35 -12.19 18.33 3.68
N GLN A 36 -12.78 18.85 4.75
CA GLN A 36 -11.98 19.30 5.90
C GLN A 36 -12.08 18.41 7.14
N ALA A 37 -13.15 17.59 7.27
CA ALA A 37 -13.33 16.72 8.43
C ALA A 37 -12.70 15.31 8.28
N GLU A 38 -12.52 14.79 7.06
CA GLU A 38 -11.97 13.43 6.84
C GLU A 38 -10.44 13.36 7.01
N ALA A 39 -9.74 14.48 6.81
CA ALA A 39 -8.27 14.50 6.82
C ALA A 39 -7.65 14.27 8.21
N ALA A 40 -8.34 14.65 9.29
CA ALA A 40 -7.84 14.52 10.66
C ALA A 40 -8.04 13.11 11.24
N ALA A 41 -9.07 12.38 10.81
CA ALA A 41 -9.40 11.05 11.31
C ALA A 41 -8.54 9.92 10.71
N ALA A 42 -7.79 10.19 9.64
CA ALA A 42 -6.93 9.21 8.98
C ALA A 42 -5.64 8.89 9.76
N ALA A 43 -5.24 9.75 10.71
CA ALA A 43 -3.95 9.67 11.40
C ALA A 43 -3.88 8.56 12.47
N ASP A 44 -5.01 7.98 12.90
CA ASP A 44 -5.07 6.97 13.97
C ASP A 44 -5.94 5.76 13.60
N ARG A 45 -5.86 5.30 12.34
CA ARG A 45 -6.40 3.99 11.97
C ARG A 45 -5.26 2.98 11.92
N PHE A 46 -5.24 2.05 12.87
CA PHE A 46 -4.34 0.90 12.83
C PHE A 46 -4.53 0.12 11.53
N ASP A 47 -3.48 0.03 10.71
CA ASP A 47 -3.47 -0.78 9.50
C ASP A 47 -2.94 -2.18 9.81
N LEU A 48 -3.86 -3.13 9.95
CA LEU A 48 -3.52 -4.53 10.24
C LEU A 48 -2.63 -5.14 9.16
N LYS A 49 -2.84 -4.80 7.89
CA LYS A 49 -2.03 -5.33 6.78
C LYS A 49 -0.62 -4.77 6.82
N ALA A 50 -0.46 -3.48 7.12
CA ALA A 50 0.85 -2.88 7.32
C ALA A 50 1.60 -3.57 8.48
N TYR A 51 0.92 -3.78 9.61
CA TYR A 51 1.49 -4.47 10.76
C TYR A 51 1.92 -5.90 10.44
N MET A 52 1.08 -6.67 9.73
CA MET A 52 1.40 -8.03 9.32
C MET A 52 2.58 -8.08 8.33
N ALA A 53 2.63 -7.12 7.38
CA ALA A 53 3.74 -6.99 6.46
C ALA A 53 5.05 -6.68 7.20
N ASP A 54 5.05 -5.79 8.20
CA ASP A 54 6.24 -5.51 9.02
C ASP A 54 6.73 -6.76 9.75
N LYS A 55 5.82 -7.54 10.35
CA LYS A 55 6.16 -8.81 10.99
C LYS A 55 6.69 -9.86 10.01
N ALA A 56 6.17 -9.90 8.79
CA ALA A 56 6.66 -10.79 7.76
C ALA A 56 8.06 -10.37 7.28
N LEU A 57 8.29 -9.08 7.01
CA LEU A 57 9.57 -8.52 6.58
C LEU A 57 10.68 -8.75 7.61
N ASP A 58 10.38 -8.61 8.90
CA ASP A 58 11.33 -8.90 9.97
C ASP A 58 11.87 -10.34 9.91
N ARG A 59 11.02 -11.28 9.47
CA ARG A 59 11.37 -12.71 9.31
C ARG A 59 12.08 -13.02 8.00
N THR A 60 11.87 -12.24 6.94
CA THR A 60 12.47 -12.54 5.62
C THR A 60 13.97 -12.25 5.55
N VAL A 61 14.47 -11.33 6.37
CA VAL A 61 15.89 -10.96 6.42
C VAL A 61 16.44 -11.19 7.84
N PRO A 62 16.67 -12.45 8.25
CA PRO A 62 17.27 -12.72 9.56
C PRO A 62 18.71 -12.22 9.63
N LEU A 63 19.18 -11.88 10.83
CA LEU A 63 20.61 -11.62 11.07
C LEU A 63 21.39 -12.94 10.90
N ARG A 64 22.39 -12.92 10.02
CA ARG A 64 23.31 -14.03 9.77
C ARG A 64 24.61 -13.50 9.19
N TYR A 65 25.64 -14.35 9.17
CA TYR A 65 26.91 -14.01 8.56
C TYR A 65 26.77 -13.77 7.04
N PRO A 66 27.38 -12.70 6.48
CA PRO A 66 28.08 -11.62 7.17
C PRO A 66 27.11 -10.62 7.81
N GLU A 67 27.28 -10.37 9.12
CA GLU A 67 26.31 -9.64 9.94
C GLU A 67 26.06 -8.21 9.44
N ARG A 68 27.13 -7.47 9.11
CA ARG A 68 27.03 -6.08 8.62
C ARG A 68 26.13 -5.92 7.39
N LEU A 69 26.15 -6.88 6.46
CA LEU A 69 25.28 -6.84 5.29
C LEU A 69 23.81 -6.98 5.72
N HIS A 70 23.53 -7.93 6.60
CA HIS A 70 22.18 -8.17 7.10
C HIS A 70 21.68 -7.03 7.98
N GLU A 71 22.53 -6.41 8.79
CA GLU A 71 22.23 -5.20 9.55
C GLU A 71 21.88 -4.03 8.63
N SER A 72 22.68 -3.78 7.60
CA SER A 72 22.40 -2.73 6.59
C SER A 72 21.08 -2.98 5.85
N MET A 73 20.81 -4.23 5.42
CA MET A 73 19.54 -4.57 4.78
C MET A 73 18.35 -4.31 5.71
N ARG A 74 18.45 -4.76 6.97
CA ARG A 74 17.39 -4.60 7.97
C ARG A 74 17.19 -3.15 8.37
N TYR A 75 18.25 -2.35 8.45
CA TYR A 75 18.19 -0.93 8.78
C TYR A 75 17.22 -0.18 7.87
N SER A 76 17.39 -0.30 6.56
CA SER A 76 16.52 0.37 5.59
C SER A 76 15.15 -0.31 5.47
N LEU A 77 15.11 -1.64 5.50
CA LEU A 77 13.87 -2.40 5.25
C LEU A 77 12.85 -2.25 6.39
N LEU A 78 13.32 -2.30 7.63
CA LEU A 78 12.49 -2.25 8.84
C LEU A 78 12.31 -0.83 9.38
N SER A 79 12.86 0.18 8.70
CA SER A 79 12.56 1.58 8.99
C SER A 79 11.09 1.91 8.71
N ALA A 80 10.50 2.74 9.57
CA ALA A 80 9.10 3.12 9.50
C ALA A 80 8.71 3.63 8.11
N GLY A 81 7.57 3.19 7.58
CA GLY A 81 7.05 3.57 6.27
C GLY A 81 5.57 3.24 6.14
N LYS A 82 4.90 3.79 5.12
CA LYS A 82 3.46 3.62 4.92
C LYS A 82 3.05 2.22 4.43
N ARG A 83 4.02 1.39 4.01
CA ARG A 83 3.81 0.03 3.47
C ARG A 83 2.77 -0.09 2.36
N ILE A 84 2.59 0.96 1.55
CA ILE A 84 1.58 1.02 0.49
C ILE A 84 1.71 -0.15 -0.49
N ARG A 85 2.95 -0.53 -0.87
CA ARG A 85 3.18 -1.59 -1.85
C ARG A 85 2.78 -2.98 -1.33
N PRO A 86 3.20 -3.42 -0.13
CA PRO A 86 2.67 -4.62 0.50
C PRO A 86 1.14 -4.63 0.59
N ILE A 87 0.54 -3.53 1.08
CA ILE A 87 -0.91 -3.44 1.26
C ILE A 87 -1.63 -3.63 -0.08
N LEU A 88 -1.15 -3.00 -1.15
CA LEU A 88 -1.73 -3.14 -2.48
C LEU A 88 -1.60 -4.57 -3.03
N ALA A 89 -0.48 -5.24 -2.81
CA ALA A 89 -0.29 -6.63 -3.22
C ALA A 89 -1.26 -7.57 -2.50
N LEU A 90 -1.38 -7.43 -1.18
CA LEU A 90 -2.31 -8.23 -0.36
C LEU A 90 -3.78 -7.94 -0.72
N ALA A 91 -4.14 -6.66 -0.85
CA ALA A 91 -5.50 -6.25 -1.23
C ALA A 91 -5.88 -6.73 -2.63
N SER A 92 -4.94 -6.74 -3.57
CA SER A 92 -5.18 -7.24 -4.93
C SER A 92 -5.40 -8.75 -4.96
N CYS A 93 -4.68 -9.51 -4.13
CA CYS A 93 -4.90 -10.95 -3.98
C CYS A 93 -6.28 -11.24 -3.38
N GLU A 94 -6.64 -10.55 -2.29
CA GLU A 94 -7.95 -10.69 -1.65
C GLU A 94 -9.10 -10.32 -2.59
N LEU A 95 -8.95 -9.24 -3.38
CA LEU A 95 -9.96 -8.76 -4.31
C LEU A 95 -10.37 -9.82 -5.35
N VAL A 96 -9.44 -10.67 -5.77
CA VAL A 96 -9.69 -11.76 -6.73
C VAL A 96 -10.02 -13.09 -6.06
N GLY A 97 -10.24 -13.10 -4.75
CA GLY A 97 -10.58 -14.29 -3.96
C GLY A 97 -9.39 -15.16 -3.58
N GLY A 98 -8.17 -14.63 -3.65
CA GLY A 98 -6.95 -15.31 -3.22
C GLY A 98 -6.72 -15.25 -1.71
N ASP A 99 -5.81 -16.09 -1.24
CA ASP A 99 -5.42 -16.17 0.17
C ASP A 99 -4.24 -15.24 0.49
N GLU A 100 -4.34 -14.51 1.59
CA GLU A 100 -3.34 -13.54 2.03
C GLU A 100 -1.97 -14.21 2.29
N ALA A 101 -1.97 -15.40 2.91
CA ALA A 101 -0.73 -16.11 3.22
C ALA A 101 0.03 -16.49 1.93
N THR A 102 -0.69 -16.75 0.84
CA THR A 102 -0.11 -17.00 -0.49
C THR A 102 0.51 -15.75 -1.11
N ALA A 103 -0.05 -14.57 -0.85
CA ALA A 103 0.47 -13.29 -1.35
C ALA A 103 1.56 -12.66 -0.47
N MET A 104 1.67 -13.06 0.80
CA MET A 104 2.63 -12.49 1.75
C MET A 104 4.09 -12.49 1.27
N PRO A 105 4.63 -13.58 0.67
CA PRO A 105 5.98 -13.56 0.11
C PRO A 105 6.17 -12.53 -1.00
N VAL A 106 5.15 -12.35 -1.86
CA VAL A 106 5.16 -11.36 -2.94
C VAL A 106 5.11 -9.94 -2.37
N ALA A 107 4.25 -9.70 -1.37
CA ALA A 107 4.16 -8.42 -0.68
C ALA A 107 5.52 -8.03 -0.05
N CYS A 108 6.21 -8.99 0.58
CA CYS A 108 7.55 -8.79 1.11
C CYS A 108 8.57 -8.50 -0.01
N ALA A 109 8.58 -9.30 -1.07
CA ALA A 109 9.52 -9.14 -2.18
C ALA A 109 9.41 -7.77 -2.85
N VAL A 110 8.19 -7.28 -3.08
CA VAL A 110 7.97 -5.96 -3.70
C VAL A 110 8.47 -4.84 -2.79
N GLU A 111 8.29 -4.94 -1.47
CA GLU A 111 8.84 -3.95 -0.54
C GLU A 111 10.36 -4.03 -0.44
N MET A 112 10.95 -5.23 -0.49
CA MET A 112 12.41 -5.39 -0.54
C MET A 112 12.99 -4.73 -1.80
N LEU A 113 12.35 -4.91 -2.96
CA LEU A 113 12.75 -4.24 -4.20
C LEU A 113 12.59 -2.72 -4.11
N HIS A 114 11.51 -2.25 -3.49
CA HIS A 114 11.32 -0.82 -3.25
C HIS A 114 12.42 -0.23 -2.37
N VAL A 115 12.73 -0.89 -1.25
CA VAL A 115 13.75 -0.39 -0.33
C VAL A 115 15.13 -0.42 -0.98
N MET A 116 15.43 -1.47 -1.75
CA MET A 116 16.66 -1.55 -2.54
C MET A 116 16.80 -0.37 -3.52
N SER A 117 15.72 0.02 -4.21
CA SER A 117 15.79 1.17 -5.11
C SER A 117 16.14 2.44 -4.35
N LEU A 118 15.52 2.68 -3.18
CA LEU A 118 15.84 3.84 -2.35
C LEU A 118 17.28 3.85 -1.85
N ILE A 119 17.82 2.69 -1.45
CA ILE A 119 19.24 2.60 -1.02
C ILE A 119 20.16 3.04 -2.16
N HIS A 120 19.86 2.61 -3.39
CA HIS A 120 20.64 2.98 -4.57
C HIS A 120 20.46 4.45 -4.94
N ASP A 121 19.24 4.97 -4.86
CA ASP A 121 18.93 6.38 -5.12
C ASP A 121 19.70 7.29 -4.15
N ASP A 122 19.83 6.88 -2.88
CA ASP A 122 20.55 7.67 -1.87
C ASP A 122 22.06 7.76 -2.10
N LEU A 123 22.68 6.92 -2.96
CA LEU A 123 24.14 6.86 -3.10
C LEU A 123 24.74 8.19 -3.59
N PRO A 124 26.02 8.49 -3.26
CA PRO A 124 26.69 9.71 -3.71
C PRO A 124 26.76 9.94 -5.22
N CYS A 125 26.66 8.86 -6.00
CA CYS A 125 26.64 8.89 -7.46
C CYS A 125 25.24 9.06 -8.07
N MET A 126 24.19 9.00 -7.25
CA MET A 126 22.79 9.19 -7.65
C MET A 126 22.31 10.51 -7.03
N ASP A 127 21.53 10.48 -5.94
CA ASP A 127 21.00 11.70 -5.33
C ASP A 127 21.90 12.28 -4.23
N ASN A 128 22.85 11.49 -3.70
CA ASN A 128 23.70 11.88 -2.57
C ASN A 128 22.89 12.38 -1.36
N ASP A 129 21.82 11.66 -1.02
CA ASP A 129 20.94 12.00 0.08
C ASP A 129 21.57 11.57 1.42
N ASP A 130 21.90 12.52 2.29
CA ASP A 130 22.43 12.22 3.62
C ASP A 130 21.35 11.65 4.57
N LEU A 131 20.08 11.96 4.31
CA LEU A 131 18.95 11.63 5.19
C LEU A 131 17.79 10.97 4.44
N ARG A 132 17.23 9.94 5.06
CA ARG A 132 15.99 9.28 4.62
C ARG A 132 15.05 9.11 5.81
N ARG A 133 13.85 9.70 5.70
CA ARG A 133 12.81 9.68 6.76
C ARG A 133 13.33 10.16 8.12
N GLY A 134 14.17 11.20 8.12
CA GLY A 134 14.74 11.80 9.33
C GLY A 134 15.88 10.99 9.98
N ARG A 135 16.39 9.95 9.32
CA ARG A 135 17.54 9.14 9.77
C ARG A 135 18.66 9.20 8.72
N PRO A 136 19.93 8.93 9.10
CA PRO A 136 21.00 8.78 8.11
C PRO A 136 20.62 7.79 7.01
N SER A 137 20.92 8.13 5.76
CA SER A 137 20.75 7.18 4.65
C SER A 137 21.68 5.97 4.83
N ASN A 138 21.39 4.89 4.10
CA ASN A 138 22.06 3.60 4.33
C ASN A 138 23.58 3.68 4.16
N HIS A 139 24.07 4.44 3.19
CA HIS A 139 25.50 4.55 2.90
C HIS A 139 26.28 5.40 3.94
N LEU A 140 25.56 6.13 4.80
CA LEU A 140 26.10 6.82 5.98
C LEU A 140 25.83 6.06 7.28
N HIS A 141 25.14 4.91 7.21
CA HIS A 141 24.88 4.02 8.34
C HIS A 141 26.01 2.99 8.47
N GLY A 142 26.61 2.88 9.66
CA GLY A 142 27.84 2.11 9.93
C GLY A 142 27.62 0.65 10.29
#